data_AF-A0A962AX69-F1
#
_entry.id   AF-A0A962AX69-F1
#
_cell.length_a   1.000
_cell.length_b   1.000
_cell.length_c   1.000
_cell.angle_alpha   90.00
_cell.angle_beta   90.00
_cell.angle_gamma   90.00
#
_symmetry.space_group_name_H-M   'P 1'
#
loop_
_entity.id
_entity.type
_entity.pdbx_description
1 polymer ?
#
loop_
_entity_poly.entity_id
_entity_poly.type
_entity_poly.pdbx_seq_one_letter_code
_entity_poly.pdbx_strand_id
1 'polypeptide(L)'
;WLKAAFGNPITSGAGPWTHEFRSGGWTLPSLSIETAMPEVPRFAMYSGCVLDQLSWQLQRSGLLTATAKLVAQGETVGTTTAAGTPAEVALQRFGHFNGSITRNGTALGNVVSAEITYANNLDRIETIRSDGKIDGADPSIAALTGKVEVRFADSTLVNQAIAGDHCELKFAYALPSGESFTFTVHAVYLPRPRIEIAGPQGVQATFDWQAARDTGVGRMCTATLVNDVEEY
;
A
#
# COMPACT_ATOMS: atom_id res chain seq x y z
N TRP A 1 -0.39 6.03 7.25
CA TRP A 1 -0.73 5.98 5.82
C TRP A 1 -1.89 5.01 5.54
N LEU A 2 -2.02 3.85 6.20
CA LEU A 2 -3.17 2.94 6.02
C LEU A 2 -4.52 3.64 6.18
N LYS A 3 -4.69 4.39 7.27
CA LYS A 3 -5.89 5.21 7.51
C LYS A 3 -6.14 6.21 6.38
N ALA A 4 -5.11 6.87 5.87
CA ALA A 4 -5.23 7.81 4.77
C ALA A 4 -5.63 7.13 3.45
N ALA A 5 -5.19 5.89 3.21
CA ALA A 5 -5.50 5.13 2.01
C ALA A 5 -6.89 4.48 2.03
N PHE A 6 -7.36 4.04 3.20
CA PHE A 6 -8.54 3.16 3.32
C PHE A 6 -9.64 3.70 4.27
N GLY A 7 -9.40 4.80 4.98
CA GLY A 7 -10.27 5.28 6.05
C GLY A 7 -10.00 4.62 7.40
N ASN A 8 -10.93 4.78 8.34
CA ASN A 8 -10.80 4.21 9.68
C ASN A 8 -10.77 2.67 9.64
N PRO A 9 -9.91 2.02 10.43
CA PRO A 9 -9.94 0.58 10.56
C PRO A 9 -11.14 0.12 11.39
N ILE A 10 -11.47 -1.16 11.28
CA ILE A 10 -12.24 -1.88 12.31
C ILE A 10 -11.22 -2.46 13.27
N THR A 11 -11.18 -1.93 14.50
CA THR A 11 -10.29 -2.41 15.56
C THR A 11 -11.00 -3.44 16.44
N SER A 12 -10.28 -4.48 16.85
CA SER A 12 -10.73 -5.49 17.80
C SER A 12 -9.58 -6.02 18.66
N GLY A 13 -9.91 -6.72 19.75
CA GLY A 13 -8.93 -7.29 20.69
C GLY A 13 -8.92 -6.58 22.04
N ALA A 14 -7.93 -6.91 22.87
CA ALA A 14 -7.68 -6.26 24.16
C ALA A 14 -6.15 -6.06 24.37
N GLY A 15 -5.38 -6.00 23.28
CA GLY A 15 -3.91 -5.98 23.30
C GLY A 15 -3.28 -7.38 23.10
N PRO A 16 -2.50 -7.61 22.02
CA PRO A 16 -2.32 -6.72 20.86
C PRO A 16 -3.65 -6.53 20.11
N TRP A 17 -3.85 -5.34 19.56
CA TRP A 17 -5.03 -4.95 18.80
C TRP A 17 -4.92 -5.42 17.35
N THR A 18 -6.05 -5.76 16.74
CA THR A 18 -6.15 -6.10 15.32
C THR A 18 -6.94 -5.02 14.61
N HIS A 19 -6.31 -4.34 13.65
CA HIS A 19 -6.92 -3.28 12.83
C HIS A 19 -7.12 -3.76 11.39
N GLU A 20 -8.37 -3.85 10.96
CA GLU A 20 -8.74 -4.22 9.59
C GLU A 20 -9.08 -2.97 8.76
N PHE A 21 -8.26 -2.66 7.76
CA PHE A 21 -8.50 -1.62 6.76
C PHE A 21 -9.04 -2.23 5.46
N ARG A 22 -10.09 -1.64 4.89
CA ARG A 22 -10.83 -2.22 3.75
C ARG A 22 -10.81 -1.27 2.57
N SER A 23 -10.49 -1.78 1.37
CA SER A 23 -10.67 -1.01 0.13
C SER A 23 -12.15 -0.81 -0.21
N GLY A 24 -12.45 0.23 -0.98
CA GLY A 24 -13.79 0.48 -1.52
C GLY A 24 -14.59 1.56 -0.77
N GLY A 25 -13.95 2.29 0.14
CA GLY A 25 -14.52 3.50 0.73
C GLY A 25 -14.55 4.65 -0.29
N TRP A 26 -15.63 5.44 -0.26
CA TRP A 26 -15.80 6.64 -1.09
C TRP A 26 -15.35 7.93 -0.42
N THR A 27 -14.99 7.85 0.86
CA THR A 27 -14.53 8.98 1.66
C THR A 27 -13.16 8.64 2.21
N LEU A 28 -12.16 9.41 1.80
CA LEU A 28 -10.82 9.32 2.34
C LEU A 28 -10.60 10.42 3.40
N PRO A 29 -9.81 10.16 4.45
CA PRO A 29 -9.45 11.20 5.39
C PRO A 29 -8.54 12.24 4.72
N SER A 30 -8.76 13.52 5.05
CA SER A 30 -7.81 14.58 4.78
C SER A 30 -6.83 14.74 5.94
N LEU A 31 -5.56 15.01 5.63
CA LEU A 31 -4.50 15.27 6.61
C LEU A 31 -3.98 16.71 6.48
N SER A 32 -3.36 17.20 7.55
CA SER A 32 -2.48 18.36 7.50
C SER A 32 -1.07 17.91 7.86
N ILE A 33 -0.09 18.26 7.02
CA ILE A 33 1.29 17.80 7.16
C ILE A 33 2.20 19.03 7.15
N GLU A 34 2.97 19.20 8.21
CA GLU A 34 4.00 20.24 8.28
C GLU A 34 5.36 19.67 7.89
N THR A 35 6.09 20.35 7.01
CA THR A 35 7.53 20.15 6.85
C THR A 35 8.28 21.31 7.51
N ALA A 36 9.19 20.97 8.40
CA ALA A 36 9.94 21.94 9.19
C ALA A 36 11.40 21.98 8.75
N MET A 37 11.93 23.19 8.56
CA MET A 37 13.36 23.46 8.43
C MET A 37 13.75 24.43 9.56
N PRO A 38 13.99 23.97 10.81
CA PRO A 38 14.13 24.88 11.95
C PRO A 38 15.34 25.82 11.85
N GLU A 39 16.42 25.39 11.18
CA GLU A 39 17.63 26.19 10.96
C GLU A 39 17.39 27.40 10.03
N VAL A 40 16.38 27.30 9.16
CA VAL A 40 15.93 28.38 8.27
C VAL A 40 14.43 28.52 8.51
N PRO A 41 13.96 29.36 9.45
CA PRO A 41 12.65 29.28 10.11
C PRO A 41 11.49 29.26 9.11
N ARG A 42 11.22 28.06 8.58
CA ARG A 42 10.32 27.78 7.49
C ARG A 42 9.58 26.51 7.84
N PHE A 43 8.30 26.69 8.08
CA PHE A 43 7.37 25.64 8.46
C PHE A 43 6.26 25.63 7.43
N ALA A 44 6.33 24.72 6.46
CA ALA A 44 5.38 24.59 5.38
C ALA A 44 4.23 23.69 5.81
N MET A 45 3.06 24.25 6.05
CA MET A 45 1.85 23.49 6.35
C MET A 45 1.11 23.17 5.05
N TYR A 46 1.10 21.89 4.67
CA TYR A 46 0.26 21.37 3.60
C TYR A 46 -1.08 20.91 4.17
N SER A 47 -2.16 21.60 3.82
CA SER A 47 -3.51 21.30 4.32
C SER A 47 -4.33 20.57 3.26
N GLY A 48 -5.29 19.76 3.71
CA GLY A 48 -6.17 19.02 2.81
C GLY A 48 -5.44 17.93 2.03
N CYS A 49 -4.41 17.32 2.61
CA CYS A 49 -3.66 16.22 2.02
C CYS A 49 -4.50 14.95 1.96
N VAL A 50 -4.80 14.45 0.76
CA VAL A 50 -5.49 13.17 0.53
C VAL A 50 -4.53 12.21 -0.16
N LEU A 51 -4.55 10.93 0.23
CA LEU A 51 -3.65 9.92 -0.32
C LEU A 51 -4.16 9.40 -1.67
N ASP A 52 -3.36 9.59 -2.71
CA ASP A 52 -3.64 9.15 -4.08
C ASP A 52 -3.09 7.76 -4.37
N GLN A 53 -1.83 7.52 -4.04
CA GLN A 53 -1.16 6.25 -4.35
C GLN A 53 -0.32 5.78 -3.18
N LEU A 54 -0.37 4.49 -2.91
CA LEU A 54 0.52 3.80 -2.00
C LEU A 54 1.23 2.66 -2.75
N SER A 55 2.55 2.59 -2.65
CA SER A 55 3.31 1.51 -3.28
C SER A 55 4.48 1.05 -2.41
N TRP A 56 4.81 -0.24 -2.47
CA TRP A 56 6.02 -0.80 -1.86
C TRP A 56 6.46 -2.07 -2.58
N GLN A 57 7.68 -2.50 -2.27
CA GLN A 57 8.29 -3.69 -2.87
C GLN A 57 8.72 -4.67 -1.78
N LEU A 58 8.52 -5.96 -2.04
CA LEU A 58 9.13 -7.08 -1.34
C LEU A 58 10.30 -7.56 -2.19
N GLN A 59 11.45 -7.78 -1.57
CA GLN A 59 12.66 -8.29 -2.21
C GLN A 59 13.51 -9.00 -1.16
N ARG A 60 14.64 -9.59 -1.54
CA ARG A 60 15.47 -10.39 -0.63
C ARG A 60 16.18 -9.57 0.46
N SER A 61 16.59 -8.34 0.17
CA SER A 61 17.37 -7.50 1.08
C SER A 61 17.17 -6.02 0.79
N GLY A 62 17.68 -5.15 1.68
CA GLY A 62 17.49 -3.71 1.60
C GLY A 62 16.52 -3.20 2.67
N LEU A 63 16.18 -1.91 2.57
CA LEU A 63 15.25 -1.27 3.48
C LEU A 63 13.83 -1.36 2.92
N LEU A 64 12.96 -2.09 3.62
CA LEU A 64 11.54 -2.11 3.29
C LEU A 64 10.96 -0.70 3.44
N THR A 65 10.54 -0.12 2.32
CA THR A 65 10.06 1.25 2.24
C THR A 65 8.74 1.26 1.48
N ALA A 66 7.77 2.02 2.00
CA ALA A 66 6.55 2.35 1.29
C ALA A 66 6.58 3.82 0.85
N THR A 67 6.09 4.08 -0.36
CA THR A 67 5.91 5.42 -0.91
C THR A 67 4.44 5.76 -0.90
N ALA A 68 4.07 6.86 -0.24
CA ALA A 68 2.73 7.44 -0.32
C ALA A 68 2.79 8.73 -1.13
N LYS A 69 1.98 8.83 -2.19
CA LYS A 69 1.75 10.04 -2.96
C LYS A 69 0.47 10.69 -2.44
N LEU A 70 0.53 11.99 -2.16
CA LEU A 70 -0.60 12.76 -1.67
C LEU A 70 -0.86 13.98 -2.56
N VAL A 71 -2.12 14.41 -2.61
CA VAL A 71 -2.54 15.68 -3.19
C VAL A 71 -2.96 16.59 -2.03
N ALA A 72 -2.31 17.75 -1.91
CA ALA A 72 -2.68 18.78 -0.94
C ALA A 72 -3.55 19.85 -1.60
N GLN A 73 -4.45 20.46 -0.83
CA GLN A 73 -5.23 21.60 -1.31
C GLN A 73 -4.35 22.84 -1.52
N GLY A 74 -3.35 23.02 -0.66
CA GLY A 74 -2.41 24.12 -0.74
C GLY A 74 -1.42 24.12 0.42
N GLU A 75 -0.50 25.09 0.36
CA GLU A 75 0.55 25.30 1.34
C GLU A 75 0.35 26.65 2.05
N THR A 76 0.70 26.71 3.32
CA THR A 76 0.87 27.96 4.07
C THR A 76 2.18 27.92 4.83
N VAL A 77 3.00 28.97 4.70
CA VAL A 77 4.34 29.01 5.27
C VAL A 77 4.39 29.91 6.50
N GLY A 78 4.78 29.33 7.63
CA GLY A 78 5.04 30.05 8.87
C GLY A 78 6.54 30.14 9.19
N THR A 79 6.88 31.03 10.12
CA THR A 79 8.22 31.13 10.74
C THR A 79 8.32 30.38 12.07
N THR A 80 7.19 29.84 12.54
CA THR A 80 7.07 28.98 13.73
C THR A 80 6.24 27.77 13.38
N THR A 81 6.47 26.65 14.06
CA THR A 81 5.65 25.44 13.89
C THR A 81 4.20 25.66 14.33
N ALA A 82 3.25 25.18 13.51
CA ALA A 82 1.84 25.03 13.86
C ALA A 82 1.52 23.61 14.36
N ALA A 83 2.36 22.62 14.02
CA ALA A 83 2.23 21.23 14.47
C ALA A 83 2.79 20.98 15.89
N GLY A 84 3.56 21.93 16.44
CA GLY A 84 4.20 21.79 17.74
C GLY A 84 5.41 20.85 17.69
N THR A 85 5.70 20.19 18.81
CA THR A 85 6.79 19.20 18.88
C THR A 85 6.22 17.80 18.65
N PRO A 86 6.57 17.11 17.55
CA PRO A 86 6.14 15.74 17.33
C PRO A 86 6.61 14.82 18.44
N ALA A 87 5.74 13.92 18.89
CA ALA A 87 6.16 12.83 19.77
C ALA A 87 7.13 11.90 19.04
N GLU A 88 8.16 11.44 19.73
CA GLU A 88 9.05 10.42 19.20
C GLU A 88 8.30 9.09 19.10
N VAL A 89 8.39 8.43 17.95
CA VAL A 89 7.83 7.10 17.74
C VAL A 89 8.97 6.09 17.84
N ALA A 90 8.91 5.19 18.83
CA ALA A 90 9.81 4.05 18.90
C ALA A 90 9.58 3.15 17.68
N LEU A 91 10.54 3.13 16.75
CA LEU A 91 10.38 2.46 15.47
C LEU A 91 10.65 0.96 15.60
N GLN A 92 9.59 0.17 15.47
CA GLN A 92 9.67 -1.26 15.23
C GLN A 92 9.37 -1.52 13.75
N ARG A 93 10.38 -2.00 13.02
CA ARG A 93 10.33 -2.11 11.55
C ARG A 93 10.25 -3.57 11.12
N PHE A 94 9.35 -3.86 10.20
CA PHE A 94 9.44 -5.08 9.41
C PHE A 94 10.64 -4.98 8.45
N GLY A 95 11.46 -6.01 8.41
CA GLY A 95 12.46 -6.23 7.37
C GLY A 95 11.92 -7.12 6.26
N HIS A 96 12.61 -7.14 5.13
CA HIS A 96 12.29 -8.05 4.03
C HIS A 96 12.30 -9.53 4.44
N PHE A 97 13.17 -9.91 5.38
CA PHE A 97 13.27 -11.28 5.90
C PHE A 97 12.02 -11.73 6.68
N ASN A 98 11.20 -10.79 7.15
CA ASN A 98 9.93 -11.08 7.82
C ASN A 98 8.81 -11.40 6.83
N GLY A 99 9.06 -11.17 5.53
CA GLY A 99 8.08 -11.24 4.46
C GLY A 99 7.73 -12.68 4.04
N SER A 100 6.47 -12.89 3.67
CA SER A 100 5.99 -14.10 3.01
C SER A 100 4.91 -13.75 1.99
N ILE A 101 4.80 -14.59 0.97
CA ILE A 101 3.79 -14.44 -0.09
C ILE A 101 3.06 -15.77 -0.21
N THR A 102 1.74 -15.71 -0.16
CA THR A 102 0.88 -16.88 -0.36
C THR A 102 -0.09 -16.63 -1.49
N ARG A 103 -0.41 -17.70 -2.21
CA ARG A 103 -1.44 -17.78 -3.25
C ARG A 103 -2.48 -18.80 -2.79
N ASN A 104 -3.74 -18.37 -2.67
CA ASN A 104 -4.83 -19.24 -2.18
C ASN A 104 -4.46 -19.98 -0.88
N GLY A 105 -3.85 -19.26 0.07
CA GLY A 105 -3.39 -19.80 1.36
C GLY A 105 -2.12 -20.68 1.30
N THR A 106 -1.59 -21.00 0.12
CA THR A 106 -0.36 -21.81 -0.04
C THR A 106 0.84 -20.92 -0.34
N ALA A 107 2.01 -21.22 0.24
CA ALA A 107 3.23 -20.44 0.00
C ALA A 107 3.57 -20.37 -1.50
N LEU A 108 3.73 -19.15 -2.02
CA LEU A 108 4.24 -18.95 -3.37
C LEU A 108 5.76 -19.02 -3.32
N GLY A 109 6.31 -20.15 -3.75
CA GLY A 109 7.75 -20.40 -3.74
C GLY A 109 8.51 -19.59 -4.80
N ASN A 110 9.84 -19.55 -4.66
CA ASN A 110 10.76 -19.00 -5.66
C ASN A 110 10.55 -17.53 -6.04
N VAL A 111 9.84 -16.74 -5.21
CA VAL A 111 9.69 -15.30 -5.45
C VAL A 111 11.02 -14.58 -5.19
N VAL A 112 11.44 -13.80 -6.19
CA VAL A 112 12.62 -12.93 -6.15
C VAL A 112 12.22 -11.55 -5.65
N SER A 113 11.15 -11.00 -6.21
CA SER A 113 10.58 -9.72 -5.82
C SER A 113 9.07 -9.70 -6.06
N ALA A 114 8.37 -8.83 -5.32
CA ALA A 114 6.99 -8.49 -5.60
C ALA A 114 6.75 -6.99 -5.37
N GLU A 115 6.05 -6.35 -6.29
CA GLU A 115 5.69 -4.94 -6.22
C GLU A 115 4.18 -4.82 -6.06
N ILE A 116 3.75 -3.86 -5.23
CA ILE A 116 2.35 -3.59 -4.96
C ILE A 116 2.13 -2.09 -5.13
N THR A 117 1.08 -1.73 -5.88
CA THR A 117 0.61 -0.36 -6.02
C THR A 117 -0.91 -0.32 -5.85
N TYR A 118 -1.37 0.38 -4.82
CA TYR A 118 -2.77 0.77 -4.63
C TYR A 118 -2.93 2.24 -5.02
N ALA A 119 -3.88 2.55 -5.89
CA ALA A 119 -4.19 3.90 -6.32
C ALA A 119 -5.68 4.20 -6.10
N ASN A 120 -5.98 5.29 -5.42
CA ASN A 120 -7.33 5.86 -5.30
C ASN A 120 -7.73 6.66 -6.55
N ASN A 121 -6.77 6.96 -7.43
CA ASN A 121 -6.95 7.70 -8.68
C ASN A 121 -7.70 9.02 -8.45
N LEU A 122 -7.17 9.87 -7.57
CA LEU A 122 -7.87 11.08 -7.17
C LEU A 122 -8.13 11.99 -8.37
N ASP A 123 -9.36 12.45 -8.51
CA ASP A 123 -9.74 13.51 -9.43
C ASP A 123 -9.59 14.87 -8.73
N ARG A 124 -8.82 15.79 -9.32
CA ARG A 124 -8.55 17.10 -8.72
C ARG A 124 -9.58 18.09 -9.22
N ILE A 125 -10.24 18.75 -8.28
CA ILE A 125 -11.29 19.72 -8.60
C ILE A 125 -10.65 21.12 -8.70
N GLU A 126 -10.18 21.48 -9.89
CA GLU A 126 -9.46 22.73 -10.19
C GLU A 126 -10.41 23.84 -10.65
N THR A 127 -11.27 24.33 -9.75
CA THR A 127 -12.18 25.45 -10.04
C THR A 127 -11.50 26.80 -9.90
N ILE A 128 -12.12 27.84 -10.47
CA ILE A 128 -11.62 29.21 -10.36
C ILE A 128 -11.90 29.74 -8.95
N ARG A 129 -10.83 29.96 -8.19
CA ARG A 129 -10.86 30.61 -6.87
C ARG A 129 -9.89 31.77 -6.81
N SER A 130 -10.22 32.79 -6.05
CA SER A 130 -9.34 33.94 -5.84
C SER A 130 -8.07 33.61 -5.04
N ASP A 131 -8.05 32.48 -4.33
CA ASP A 131 -6.90 31.98 -3.56
C ASP A 131 -5.99 31.01 -4.34
N GLY A 132 -6.36 30.67 -5.59
CA GLY A 132 -5.58 29.78 -6.46
C GLY A 132 -5.47 28.32 -6.00
N LYS A 133 -6.30 27.89 -5.04
CA LYS A 133 -6.31 26.51 -4.52
C LYS A 133 -7.24 25.62 -5.33
N ILE A 134 -7.10 24.31 -5.17
CA ILE A 134 -8.12 23.35 -5.64
C ILE A 134 -9.28 23.31 -4.66
N ASP A 135 -10.49 22.99 -5.13
CA ASP A 135 -11.65 22.80 -4.26
C ASP A 135 -11.56 21.52 -3.44
N GLY A 136 -10.97 20.48 -4.02
CA GLY A 136 -10.83 19.18 -3.38
C GLY A 136 -10.14 18.16 -4.28
N ALA A 137 -10.01 16.95 -3.76
CA ALA A 137 -9.51 15.79 -4.48
C ALA A 137 -10.39 14.59 -4.13
N ASP A 138 -11.23 14.18 -5.08
CA ASP A 138 -12.22 13.13 -4.85
C ASP A 138 -11.68 11.77 -5.30
N PRO A 139 -11.88 10.68 -4.53
CA PRO A 139 -11.52 9.34 -4.95
C PRO A 139 -12.31 8.92 -6.19
N SER A 140 -11.61 8.33 -7.17
CA SER A 140 -12.23 7.72 -8.35
C SER A 140 -12.23 6.19 -8.24
N ILE A 141 -12.36 5.51 -9.36
CA ILE A 141 -12.23 4.05 -9.45
C ILE A 141 -10.83 3.66 -9.01
N ALA A 142 -10.72 3.10 -7.81
CA ALA A 142 -9.45 2.63 -7.29
C ALA A 142 -8.89 1.48 -8.13
N ALA A 143 -7.57 1.43 -8.25
CA ALA A 143 -6.83 0.36 -8.93
C ALA A 143 -5.82 -0.28 -7.98
N LEU A 144 -5.64 -1.59 -8.09
CA LEU A 144 -4.64 -2.33 -7.34
C LEU A 144 -3.89 -3.25 -8.31
N THR A 145 -2.61 -2.95 -8.52
CA THR A 145 -1.75 -3.62 -9.49
C THR A 145 -0.39 -3.93 -8.90
N GLY A 146 0.37 -4.73 -9.62
CA GLY A 146 1.75 -4.97 -9.25
C GLY A 146 2.43 -5.99 -10.16
N LYS A 147 3.55 -6.49 -9.67
CA LYS A 147 4.40 -7.45 -10.37
C LYS A 147 4.90 -8.49 -9.38
N VAL A 148 5.03 -9.74 -9.81
CA VAL A 148 5.76 -10.79 -9.09
C VAL A 148 6.84 -11.34 -10.02
N GLU A 149 8.08 -11.32 -9.56
CA GLU A 149 9.20 -11.96 -10.23
C GLU A 149 9.52 -13.27 -9.52
N VAL A 150 9.53 -14.37 -10.28
CA VAL A 150 9.83 -15.69 -9.74
C VAL A 150 10.98 -16.33 -10.50
N ARG A 151 11.81 -17.10 -9.80
CA ARG A 151 12.67 -18.08 -10.48
C ARG A 151 11.77 -19.19 -11.01
N PHE A 152 11.83 -19.42 -12.31
CA PHE A 152 10.95 -20.35 -13.00
C PHE A 152 11.31 -21.79 -12.63
N ALA A 153 10.65 -22.32 -11.61
CA ALA A 153 10.80 -23.68 -11.14
C ALA A 153 9.54 -24.53 -11.38
N ASP A 154 8.39 -23.89 -11.54
CA ASP A 154 7.11 -24.53 -11.79
C ASP A 154 6.20 -23.66 -12.68
N SER A 155 5.12 -24.27 -13.18
CA SER A 155 4.16 -23.65 -14.09
C SER A 155 2.93 -23.07 -13.38
N THR A 156 2.91 -22.93 -12.05
CA THR A 156 1.72 -22.56 -11.28
C THR A 156 1.08 -21.25 -11.75
N LEU A 157 1.88 -20.18 -11.83
CA LEU A 157 1.40 -18.87 -12.27
C LEU A 157 1.09 -18.83 -13.78
N VAL A 158 1.81 -19.62 -14.58
CA VAL A 158 1.56 -19.76 -16.03
C VAL A 158 0.21 -20.44 -16.27
N ASN A 159 -0.06 -21.55 -15.59
CA ASN A 159 -1.30 -22.30 -15.71
C ASN A 159 -2.49 -21.44 -15.28
N GLN A 160 -2.36 -20.64 -14.21
CA GLN A 160 -3.39 -19.68 -13.83
C GLN A 160 -3.63 -18.64 -14.93
N ALA A 161 -2.58 -18.01 -15.44
CA ALA A 161 -2.70 -16.99 -16.47
C ALA A 161 -3.34 -17.54 -17.76
N ILE A 162 -3.12 -18.83 -18.08
CA ILE A 162 -3.77 -19.52 -19.20
C ILE A 162 -5.24 -19.80 -18.92
N ALA A 163 -5.56 -20.28 -17.71
CA ALA A 163 -6.93 -20.61 -17.30
C ALA A 163 -7.82 -19.35 -17.19
N GLY A 164 -7.23 -18.21 -16.82
CA GLY A 164 -7.97 -16.95 -16.64
C GLY A 164 -8.67 -16.84 -15.28
N ASP A 165 -8.49 -17.81 -14.39
CA ASP A 165 -9.04 -17.80 -13.05
C ASP A 165 -8.33 -16.79 -12.14
N HIS A 166 -9.09 -16.17 -11.24
CA HIS A 166 -8.52 -15.31 -10.21
C HIS A 166 -7.92 -16.14 -9.07
N CYS A 167 -7.01 -15.53 -8.32
CA CYS A 167 -6.51 -16.08 -7.07
C CYS A 167 -6.43 -15.02 -5.98
N GLU A 168 -6.40 -15.45 -4.73
CA GLU A 168 -5.99 -14.58 -3.64
C GLU A 168 -4.46 -14.51 -3.61
N LEU A 169 -3.90 -13.30 -3.54
CA LEU A 169 -2.51 -13.08 -3.15
C LEU A 169 -2.46 -12.39 -1.79
N LYS A 170 -1.70 -12.95 -0.86
CA LYS A 170 -1.47 -12.35 0.45
C LYS A 170 0.02 -12.11 0.67
N PHE A 171 0.35 -10.88 1.00
CA PHE A 171 1.67 -10.42 1.38
C PHE A 171 1.68 -10.20 2.89
N ALA A 172 2.56 -10.88 3.62
CA ALA A 172 2.55 -10.85 5.08
C ALA A 172 3.95 -10.57 5.63
N TYR A 173 3.99 -9.84 6.74
CA TYR A 173 5.18 -9.60 7.55
C TYR A 173 4.86 -9.90 9.00
N ALA A 174 5.75 -10.60 9.69
CA ALA A 174 5.59 -10.91 11.10
C ALA A 174 6.91 -10.76 11.84
N LEU A 175 6.86 -10.15 13.03
CA LEU A 175 7.98 -10.09 13.96
C LEU A 175 7.87 -11.23 14.99
N PRO A 176 9.00 -11.73 15.52
CA PRO A 176 8.97 -12.76 16.57
C PRO A 176 8.25 -12.33 17.86
N SER A 177 8.12 -11.03 18.08
CA SER A 177 7.39 -10.39 19.20
C SER A 177 5.87 -10.42 19.05
N GLY A 178 5.34 -10.77 17.87
CA GLY A 178 3.90 -10.99 17.63
C GLY A 178 3.22 -9.97 16.72
N GLU A 179 3.82 -8.80 16.49
CA GLU A 179 3.30 -7.80 15.58
C GLU A 179 3.33 -8.31 14.14
N SER A 180 2.28 -8.01 13.40
CA SER A 180 2.16 -8.47 12.02
C SER A 180 1.43 -7.47 11.14
N PHE A 181 1.77 -7.50 9.86
CA PHE A 181 1.06 -6.78 8.82
C PHE A 181 0.73 -7.76 7.70
N THR A 182 -0.52 -7.80 7.29
CA THR A 182 -0.94 -8.59 6.13
C THR A 182 -1.69 -7.71 5.15
N PHE A 183 -1.40 -7.86 3.87
CA PHE A 183 -2.10 -7.23 2.78
C PHE A 183 -2.64 -8.33 1.86
N THR A 184 -3.94 -8.58 1.95
CA THR A 184 -4.64 -9.60 1.17
C THR A 184 -5.34 -8.95 -0.01
N VAL A 185 -5.07 -9.44 -1.21
CA VAL A 185 -5.70 -9.06 -2.47
C VAL A 185 -6.59 -10.22 -2.89
N HIS A 186 -7.90 -10.00 -2.87
CA HIS A 186 -8.90 -11.08 -2.87
C HIS A 186 -9.08 -11.74 -4.25
N ALA A 187 -9.01 -10.96 -5.33
CA ALA A 187 -9.18 -11.46 -6.69
C ALA A 187 -8.12 -10.87 -7.63
N VAL A 188 -7.03 -11.61 -7.82
CA VAL A 188 -5.89 -11.25 -8.69
C VAL A 188 -5.96 -11.99 -10.01
N TYR A 189 -5.85 -11.24 -11.10
CA TYR A 189 -5.75 -11.74 -12.46
C TYR A 189 -4.34 -11.52 -13.01
N LEU A 190 -3.82 -12.55 -13.65
CA LEU A 190 -2.52 -12.55 -14.31
C LEU A 190 -2.75 -12.51 -15.82
N PRO A 191 -2.25 -11.49 -16.55
CA PRO A 191 -2.21 -11.55 -18.00
C PRO A 191 -1.27 -12.69 -18.42
N ARG A 192 -1.47 -13.21 -19.64
CA ARG A 192 -0.61 -14.27 -20.17
C ARG A 192 0.83 -13.76 -20.24
N PRO A 193 1.77 -14.37 -19.49
CA PRO A 193 3.14 -13.87 -19.43
C PRO A 193 3.84 -14.12 -20.77
N ARG A 194 4.68 -13.19 -21.18
CA ARG A 194 5.73 -13.49 -22.15
C ARG A 194 6.92 -14.07 -21.38
N ILE A 195 7.15 -15.37 -21.51
CA ILE A 195 8.29 -16.02 -20.87
C ILE A 195 9.51 -15.81 -21.77
N GLU A 196 10.49 -15.04 -21.30
CA GLU A 196 11.73 -14.79 -22.02
C GLU A 196 12.90 -15.56 -21.37
N ILE A 197 13.80 -16.10 -22.20
CA ILE A 197 15.04 -16.71 -21.73
C ILE A 197 16.10 -15.61 -21.67
N ALA A 198 16.31 -15.04 -20.49
CA ALA A 198 17.18 -13.88 -20.32
C ALA A 198 18.70 -14.18 -20.38
N GLY A 199 19.13 -15.45 -20.43
CA GLY A 199 20.55 -15.82 -20.53
C GLY A 199 20.87 -17.21 -19.99
N PRO A 200 22.17 -17.57 -19.84
CA PRO A 200 22.62 -18.89 -19.40
C PRO A 200 22.40 -19.18 -17.89
N GLN A 201 21.91 -18.19 -17.14
CA GLN A 201 21.51 -18.33 -15.73
C GLN A 201 20.08 -18.90 -15.62
N GLY A 202 19.66 -19.28 -14.40
CA GLY A 202 18.30 -19.78 -14.17
C GLY A 202 17.24 -18.80 -14.69
N VAL A 203 16.22 -19.34 -15.40
CA VAL A 203 15.14 -18.55 -16.00
C VAL A 203 14.34 -17.85 -14.90
N GLN A 204 14.12 -16.55 -15.04
CA GLN A 204 13.19 -15.78 -14.23
C GLN A 204 11.97 -15.41 -15.07
N ALA A 205 10.80 -15.44 -14.47
CA ALA A 205 9.56 -15.03 -15.11
C ALA A 205 8.94 -13.88 -14.32
N THR A 206 8.57 -12.83 -15.05
CA THR A 206 7.83 -11.69 -14.53
C THR A 206 6.35 -11.89 -14.82
N PHE A 207 5.53 -11.73 -13.78
CA PHE A 207 4.09 -11.73 -13.88
C PHE A 207 3.55 -10.40 -13.36
N ASP A 208 3.16 -9.52 -14.29
CA ASP A 208 2.31 -8.39 -13.92
C ASP A 208 0.96 -8.91 -13.44
N TRP A 209 0.28 -8.18 -12.58
CA TRP A 209 -1.02 -8.57 -12.08
C TRP A 209 -1.90 -7.36 -11.81
N GLN A 210 -3.20 -7.59 -11.89
CA GLN A 210 -4.23 -6.61 -11.54
C GLN A 210 -5.30 -7.26 -10.68
N ALA A 211 -5.79 -6.52 -9.69
CA ALA A 211 -6.88 -6.95 -8.85
C ALA A 211 -8.21 -6.48 -9.43
N ALA A 212 -9.27 -7.23 -9.11
CA ALA A 212 -10.64 -6.78 -9.25
C ALA A 212 -11.34 -6.79 -7.89
N ARG A 213 -12.54 -6.19 -7.83
CA ARG A 213 -13.40 -6.36 -6.67
C ARG A 213 -13.86 -7.81 -6.60
N ASP A 214 -13.53 -8.49 -5.51
CA ASP A 214 -14.05 -9.82 -5.26
C ASP A 214 -15.56 -9.75 -4.97
N THR A 215 -16.34 -10.68 -5.56
CA THR A 215 -17.80 -10.66 -5.45
C THR A 215 -18.31 -11.27 -4.14
N GLY A 216 -17.53 -12.18 -3.52
CA GLY A 216 -17.88 -12.80 -2.24
C GLY A 216 -17.58 -11.89 -1.06
N VAL A 217 -16.36 -11.35 -0.98
CA VAL A 217 -15.88 -10.45 0.08
C VAL A 217 -16.37 -9.01 -0.15
N GLY A 218 -16.64 -8.64 -1.41
CA GLY A 218 -17.22 -7.35 -1.79
C GLY A 218 -16.21 -6.20 -1.87
N ARG A 219 -14.91 -6.48 -1.96
CA ARG A 219 -13.81 -5.48 -1.97
C ARG A 219 -12.58 -6.02 -2.72
N MET A 220 -11.63 -5.15 -3.08
CA MET A 220 -10.39 -5.57 -3.76
C MET A 220 -9.35 -6.13 -2.78
N CYS A 221 -9.12 -5.45 -1.67
CA CYS A 221 -8.11 -5.84 -0.70
C CYS A 221 -8.50 -5.56 0.75
N THR A 222 -7.72 -6.15 1.66
CA THR A 222 -7.80 -5.94 3.10
C THR A 222 -6.39 -5.87 3.66
N ALA A 223 -6.12 -4.81 4.42
CA ALA A 223 -4.87 -4.67 5.14
C ALA A 223 -5.15 -4.88 6.63
N THR A 224 -4.49 -5.85 7.25
CA THR A 224 -4.62 -6.14 8.68
C THR A 224 -3.31 -5.83 9.38
N LEU A 225 -3.35 -4.94 10.36
CA LEU A 225 -2.22 -4.58 11.22
C LEU A 225 -2.50 -5.08 12.64
N VAL A 226 -1.53 -5.78 13.23
CA VAL A 226 -1.58 -6.22 14.63
C VAL A 226 -0.43 -5.59 15.41
N ASN A 227 -0.74 -4.81 16.44
CA ASN A 227 0.24 -4.14 17.32
C ASN A 227 -0.40 -3.67 18.63
N ASP A 228 0.37 -2.97 19.47
CA ASP A 228 -0.08 -2.46 20.77
C ASP A 228 -0.72 -1.06 20.72
N VAL A 229 -1.07 -0.54 19.54
CA VAL A 229 -1.75 0.76 19.40
C VAL A 229 -3.26 0.53 19.42
N GLU A 230 -3.98 1.15 20.35
CA GLU A 230 -5.42 0.93 20.49
C GLU A 230 -6.23 1.58 19.36
N GLU A 231 -5.87 2.80 18.93
CA GLU A 231 -6.66 3.57 17.96
C GLU A 231 -5.78 4.25 16.89
N TYR A 232 -6.36 4.46 15.70
CA TYR A 232 -5.73 5.09 14.55
C TYR A 232 -6.59 6.18 13.93
#